data_AF-A0A954Y5N6-F1
#
_entry.id   AF-A0A954Y5N6-F1
#
_cell.length_a   1.000
_cell.length_b   1.000
_cell.length_c   1.000
_cell.angle_alpha   90.00
_cell.angle_beta   90.00
_cell.angle_gamma   90.00
#
_symmetry.space_group_name_H-M   'P 1'
#
loop_
_entity.id
_entity.type
_entity.pdbx_description
1 polymer ?
#
loop_
_entity_poly.entity_id
_entity_poly.type
_entity_poly.pdbx_seq_one_letter_code
_entity_poly.pdbx_strand_id
1 'polypeptide(L)' 'MRTTYDVEDTIAAIASPLGAGGRGIIRLSGPATLPCLQAHFCPQHGSLEDLVGPAMQDGHWQLASAAAVLP' A
#
# COMPACT_ATOMS: atom_id res chain seq x y z
N MET A 1 -26.23 1.44 3.23
CA MET A 1 -25.21 2.16 4.02
C MET A 1 -24.35 2.90 3.02
N ARG A 2 -24.42 4.24 2.97
CA ARG A 2 -23.65 5.04 2.01
C ARG A 2 -22.45 5.61 2.76
N THR A 3 -21.28 5.07 2.53
CA THR A 3 -20.03 5.60 3.09
C THR A 3 -19.73 6.90 2.35
N THR A 4 -19.64 8.00 3.07
CA THR A 4 -19.18 9.27 2.51
C THR A 4 -17.66 9.15 2.40
N TYR A 5 -17.14 9.07 1.18
CA TYR A 5 -15.70 9.09 0.92
C TYR A 5 -15.24 10.54 0.81
N ASP A 6 -14.14 10.89 1.46
CA ASP A 6 -13.50 12.19 1.33
C ASP A 6 -12.49 12.16 0.17
N VAL A 7 -12.25 13.31 -0.45
CA VAL A 7 -11.21 13.46 -1.49
C VAL A 7 -9.82 13.23 -0.89
N GLU A 8 -9.66 13.51 0.41
CA GLU A 8 -8.41 13.30 1.14
C GLU A 8 -8.22 11.85 1.62
N ASP A 9 -9.16 10.95 1.34
CA ASP A 9 -9.00 9.54 1.68
C ASP A 9 -7.90 8.87 0.85
N THR A 10 -7.15 7.98 1.49
CA THR A 10 -6.26 7.06 0.78
C THR A 10 -7.01 5.80 0.38
N ILE A 11 -6.98 5.50 -0.92
CA ILE A 11 -7.66 4.35 -1.50
C ILE A 11 -6.66 3.28 -1.96
N ALA A 12 -7.11 2.03 -2.00
CA ALA A 12 -6.35 0.91 -2.55
C ALA A 12 -7.23 0.10 -3.51
N ALA A 13 -6.65 -0.40 -4.59
CA ALA A 13 -7.34 -1.25 -5.56
C ALA A 13 -6.41 -2.31 -6.16
N ILE A 14 -6.97 -3.46 -6.51
CA ILE A 14 -6.31 -4.44 -7.38
C ILE A 14 -6.21 -3.81 -8.77
N ALA A 15 -4.99 -3.57 -9.24
CA ALA A 15 -4.71 -2.93 -10.52
C ALA A 15 -4.38 -3.94 -11.64
N SER A 16 -4.24 -5.22 -11.29
CA SER A 16 -4.06 -6.32 -12.24
C SER A 16 -5.38 -7.05 -12.54
N PRO A 17 -5.50 -7.77 -13.67
CA PRO A 17 -6.63 -8.67 -13.91
C PRO A 17 -6.80 -9.71 -12.80
N LEU A 18 -8.04 -10.15 -12.58
CA LEU A 18 -8.34 -11.26 -11.68
C LEU A 18 -7.95 -12.60 -12.31
N GLY A 19 -7.54 -13.55 -11.48
CA GLY A 19 -7.18 -14.91 -11.92
C GLY A 19 -5.80 -15.34 -11.43
N ALA A 20 -5.39 -16.55 -11.81
CA ALA A 20 -4.07 -17.06 -11.49
C ALA A 20 -3.00 -16.37 -12.37
N GLY A 21 -1.94 -15.87 -11.73
CA GLY A 21 -0.79 -15.26 -12.38
C GLY A 21 0.44 -15.32 -11.47
N GLY A 22 1.64 -15.18 -12.05
CA GLY A 22 2.88 -15.22 -11.25
C GLY A 22 3.05 -14.03 -10.30
N ARG A 23 2.34 -12.92 -10.54
CA ARG A 23 2.32 -11.70 -9.72
C ARG A 23 0.97 -10.98 -9.86
N GLY A 24 0.58 -10.25 -8.83
CA GLY A 24 -0.52 -9.28 -8.84
C GLY A 24 -0.04 -7.90 -8.45
N ILE A 25 -0.83 -6.87 -8.75
CA ILE A 25 -0.52 -5.47 -8.42
C ILE A 25 -1.65 -4.86 -7.61
N ILE A 26 -1.32 -4.28 -6.46
CA ILE A 26 -2.21 -3.39 -5.70
C ILE A 26 -1.68 -1.98 -5.88
N ARG A 27 -2.54 -1.04 -6.27
CA ARG A 27 -2.22 0.39 -6.35
C ARG A 27 -2.87 1.13 -5.19
N LEU A 28 -2.07 1.93 -4.49
CA LEU A 28 -2.52 2.85 -3.46
C LEU A 28 -2.43 4.30 -3.98
N SER A 29 -3.34 5.15 -3.55
CA SER A 29 -3.34 6.58 -3.89
C SER A 29 -4.00 7.40 -2.79
N GLY A 30 -3.35 8.51 -2.43
CA GLY A 30 -3.85 9.47 -1.44
C GLY A 30 -2.80 9.84 -0.38
N PRO A 31 -3.12 10.81 0.50
CA PRO A 31 -2.16 11.41 1.44
C PRO A 31 -1.51 10.43 2.44
N ALA A 32 -2.22 9.38 2.85
CA ALA A 32 -1.77 8.38 3.82
C ALA A 32 -1.06 7.17 3.18
N THR A 33 -0.74 7.21 1.88
CA THR A 33 -0.08 6.09 1.19
C THR A 33 1.24 5.69 1.88
N LEU A 34 2.14 6.64 2.13
CA LEU A 34 3.42 6.35 2.78
C LEU A 34 3.25 5.84 4.22
N PRO A 35 2.44 6.49 5.10
CA PRO A 35 2.11 5.94 6.42
C PRO A 35 1.57 4.50 6.40
N CYS A 36 0.64 4.18 5.49
CA CYS A 36 0.12 2.82 5.32
C CYS A 36 1.22 1.82 4.94
N LEU A 37 2.13 2.21 4.05
CA LEU A 37 3.26 1.36 3.67
C LEU A 37 4.22 1.16 4.85
N GLN A 38 4.58 2.22 5.58
CA GLN A 38 5.52 2.12 6.72
C GLN A 38 5.01 1.20 7.83
N ALA A 39 3.69 1.11 8.02
CA ALA A 39 3.10 0.22 9.03
C ALA A 39 3.18 -1.28 8.67
N HIS A 40 3.29 -1.61 7.37
CA HIS A 40 3.10 -2.99 6.88
C HIS A 40 4.14 -3.51 5.89
N PHE A 41 5.03 -2.66 5.39
CA PHE A 41 6.06 -3.02 4.43
C PHE A 41 7.44 -2.84 5.04
N CYS A 42 8.21 -3.92 5.04
CA CYS A 42 9.59 -3.95 5.52
C CYS A 42 10.55 -3.94 4.31
N PRO A 43 11.17 -2.79 3.99
CA PRO A 43 12.15 -2.70 2.91
C PRO A 43 13.37 -3.59 3.18
N GLN A 44 13.95 -4.18 2.14
CA GLN A 44 15.20 -4.94 2.26
C GLN A 44 16.42 -4.04 2.53
N HIS A 45 16.42 -2.82 1.97
CA HIS A 45 17.52 -1.85 2.09
C HIS A 45 16.99 -0.41 2.13
N GLY A 46 17.55 0.48 2.95
CA GLY A 46 17.12 1.89 3.00
C GLY A 46 15.72 2.11 3.60
N SER A 47 15.24 3.35 3.55
CA SER A 47 13.94 3.75 4.09
C SER A 47 12.96 4.18 3.00
N LEU A 48 11.66 3.98 3.24
CA LEU A 48 10.61 4.43 2.32
C LEU A 48 10.54 5.97 2.23
N GLU A 49 11.01 6.67 3.26
CA GLU A 49 11.02 8.15 3.30
C GLU A 49 12.11 8.76 2.40
N ASP A 50 13.12 7.98 2.04
CA ASP A 50 14.22 8.40 1.17
C ASP A 50 13.85 8.30 -0.32
N LEU A 51 12.68 7.75 -0.65
CA LEU A 51 12.24 7.55 -2.04
C LEU A 51 11.88 8.90 -2.68
N VAL A 52 12.57 9.25 -3.77
CA VAL A 52 12.33 10.49 -4.53
C VAL A 52 11.99 10.15 -5.98
N GLY A 53 10.89 10.72 -6.48
CA GLY A 53 10.45 10.52 -7.86
C GLY A 53 10.00 9.07 -8.14
N PRO A 54 10.04 8.60 -9.40
CA PRO A 54 9.79 7.21 -9.73
C PRO A 54 10.89 6.33 -9.14
N ALA A 55 10.55 5.56 -8.10
CA ALA A 55 11.47 4.67 -7.40
C ALA A 55 10.88 3.27 -7.25
N MET A 56 11.76 2.28 -7.09
CA MET A 56 11.38 0.89 -6.83
C MET A 56 12.12 0.42 -5.59
N GLN A 57 11.38 -0.19 -4.66
CA GLN A 57 11.90 -0.69 -3.40
C GLN A 57 11.46 -2.14 -3.21
N ASP A 58 12.43 -3.03 -3.04
CA ASP A 58 12.17 -4.43 -2.71
C ASP A 58 12.04 -4.62 -1.20
N GLY A 59 11.21 -5.57 -0.79
CA GLY A 59 10.82 -5.75 0.61
C GLY A 59 9.87 -6.92 0.80
N HIS A 60 9.38 -7.07 2.01
CA HIS A 60 8.35 -8.02 2.36
C HIS A 60 7.24 -7.34 3.14
N TRP A 61 6.04 -7.91 3.08
CA TRP A 61 4.90 -7.40 3.83
C TRP A 61 4.81 -8.10 5.18
N GLN A 62 4.69 -7.30 6.24
CA GLN A 62 4.34 -7.75 7.58
C GLN A 62 2.94 -7.24 7.91
N LEU A 63 1.96 -8.10 7.72
CA LEU A 63 0.60 -7.83 8.16
C LEU A 63 0.55 -8.01 9.68
N ALA A 64 0.13 -6.97 10.40
CA ALA A 64 -0.51 -7.21 11.69
C ALA A 64 -1.74 -8.09 11.43
N SER A 65 -2.12 -8.94 12.40
CA SER A 65 -3.21 -9.93 12.25
C SER A 65 -4.39 -9.38 11.44
N ALA A 66 -5.12 -10.21 10.69
CA ALA A 66 -6.17 -9.79 9.73
C ALA A 66 -7.23 -8.77 10.24
N ALA A 67 -7.32 -8.55 11.55
CA ALA A 67 -8.14 -7.53 12.20
C ALA A 67 -7.46 -6.15 12.36
N ALA A 68 -6.25 -5.95 11.85
CA ALA A 68 -5.53 -4.69 12.00
C ALA A 68 -6.21 -3.55 11.23
N VAL A 69 -6.43 -2.44 11.91
CA VAL A 69 -6.94 -1.21 11.32
C VAL A 69 -5.73 -0.47 10.72
N LEU A 70 -5.80 -0.18 9.42
CA LEU A 70 -4.82 0.68 8.75
C LEU A 70 -4.98 2.12 9.28
N PRO A 71 -3.87 2.85 9.48
CA PRO A 71 -3.91 4.24 9.91
C PRO A 71 -4.65 5.16 8.92
#